data_AF-A0A831P2H2-F1
#
_entry.id   AF-A0A831P2H2-F1
#
_cell.length_a   1.000
_cell.length_b   1.000
_cell.length_c   1.000
_cell.angle_alpha   90.00
_cell.angle_beta   90.00
_cell.angle_gamma   90.00
#
_symmetry.space_group_name_H-M   'P 1'
#
loop_
_entity.id
_entity.type
_entity.pdbx_description
1 polymer ?
#
loop_
_entity_poly.entity_id
_entity_poly.type
_entity_poly.pdbx_seq_one_letter_code
_entity_poly.pdbx_strand_id
1 'polypeptide(L)' 'MKISLQWLQEFVDLEETPQQLAEDLTMAGLEVEGIAEVDGDTIFEIGVTPNRPDWLSHLGVSRELAALYGREVRVPE' A
#
# COMPACT_ATOMS: atom_id res chain seq x y z
N MET A 1 2.58 -0.49 10.88
CA MET A 1 3.61 -1.18 10.06
C MET A 1 4.19 -0.20 9.04
N LYS A 2 5.35 -0.50 8.45
CA LYS A 2 5.95 0.32 7.40
C LYS A 2 5.90 -0.41 6.06
N ILE A 3 5.44 0.27 5.01
CA ILE A 3 5.34 -0.29 3.66
C ILE A 3 6.05 0.64 2.66
N SER A 4 6.84 0.03 1.78
CA SER A 4 7.56 0.69 0.68
C SER A 4 6.66 0.85 -0.54
N LEU A 5 6.58 2.05 -1.10
CA LEU A 5 5.88 2.29 -2.35
C LEU A 5 6.55 1.58 -3.53
N GLN A 6 7.89 1.59 -3.60
CA GLN A 6 8.62 0.87 -4.64
C GLN A 6 8.26 -0.63 -4.64
N TRP A 7 8.16 -1.25 -3.47
CA TRP A 7 7.75 -2.65 -3.38
C TRP A 7 6.31 -2.86 -3.82
N LEU A 8 5.38 -1.98 -3.44
CA LEU A 8 3.99 -2.06 -3.92
C LEU A 8 3.92 -1.99 -5.45
N GLN A 9 4.78 -1.17 -6.08
CA GLN A 9 4.88 -1.04 -7.53
C GLN A 9 5.41 -2.31 -8.23
N GLU A 10 6.13 -3.19 -7.53
CA GLU A 10 6.50 -4.50 -8.07
C GLU A 10 5.29 -5.43 -8.21
N PHE A 11 4.29 -5.28 -7.32
CA PHE A 11 3.08 -6.11 -7.34
C PHE A 11 1.94 -5.49 -8.15
N VAL A 12 1.81 -4.17 -8.21
CA VAL A 12 0.67 -3.51 -8.87
C VAL A 12 1.16 -2.29 -9.64
N ASP A 13 0.62 -2.09 -10.83
CA ASP A 13 0.86 -0.86 -11.58
C ASP A 13 0.21 0.30 -10.83
N LEU A 14 0.99 1.24 -10.29
CA LEU A 14 0.49 2.40 -9.54
C LEU A 14 0.95 3.68 -10.22
N GLU A 15 -0.02 4.48 -10.67
CA GLU A 15 0.19 5.77 -11.34
C GLU A 15 -0.16 6.95 -10.41
N GLU A 16 -0.83 6.66 -9.29
CA GLU A 16 -1.28 7.62 -8.30
C GLU A 16 -0.13 8.18 -7.49
N THR A 17 -0.29 9.43 -7.05
CA THR A 17 0.68 10.06 -6.13
C THR A 17 0.65 9.40 -4.75
N PRO A 18 1.74 9.45 -3.97
CA PRO A 18 1.77 8.91 -2.62
C PRO A 18 0.64 9.44 -1.72
N GLN A 19 0.26 10.71 -1.91
CA GLN A 19 -0.83 11.34 -1.14
C GLN A 19 -2.19 10.74 -1.49
N GLN A 20 -2.47 10.51 -2.77
CA GLN A 20 -3.70 9.86 -3.22
C GLN A 20 -3.79 8.42 -2.72
N LEU A 21 -2.70 7.65 -2.85
CA LEU A 21 -2.63 6.28 -2.34
C LEU A 21 -2.91 6.22 -0.83
N ALA A 22 -2.36 7.16 -0.06
CA ALA A 22 -2.59 7.21 1.39
C ALA A 22 -4.05 7.53 1.75
N GLU A 23 -4.67 8.46 1.03
CA GLU A 23 -6.09 8.81 1.21
C GLU A 23 -6.99 7.64 0.85
N ASP A 24 -6.77 7.00 -0.31
CA ASP A 24 -7.57 5.87 -0.78
C ASP A 24 -7.45 4.64 0.13
N LEU A 25 -6.24 4.32 0.61
CA LEU A 25 -6.03 3.26 1.60
C LEU A 25 -6.77 3.55 2.92
N THR A 26 -6.70 4.80 3.39
CA THR A 26 -7.40 5.22 4.61
C THR A 26 -8.91 5.11 4.43
N MET A 27 -9.45 5.50 3.27
CA MET A 27 -10.86 5.35 2.93
C MET A 27 -11.31 3.89 2.79
N ALA A 28 -10.38 2.98 2.42
CA ALA A 28 -10.60 1.54 2.42
C ALA A 28 -10.49 0.90 3.83
N GLY A 29 -10.19 1.69 4.86
CA GLY A 29 -10.09 1.27 6.25
C GLY A 29 -8.68 0.87 6.70
N LEU A 30 -7.67 1.03 5.84
CA LEU A 30 -6.26 0.86 6.17
C LEU A 30 -5.65 2.24 6.46
N GLU A 31 -5.75 2.68 7.71
CA GLU A 31 -5.34 4.03 8.12
C GLU A 31 -3.84 4.26 7.87
N VAL A 32 -3.52 5.27 7.06
CA VAL A 32 -2.16 5.73 6.85
C VAL A 32 -1.87 6.86 7.84
N GLU A 33 -1.08 6.54 8.86
CA GLU A 33 -0.71 7.43 9.96
C GLU A 33 0.37 8.45 9.53
N GLY A 34 1.15 8.13 8.50
CA GLY A 34 2.22 9.00 8.03
C GLY A 34 2.85 8.56 6.71
N ILE A 35 3.55 9.51 6.08
CA ILE A 35 4.35 9.30 4.87
C ILE A 35 5.74 9.86 5.14
N ALA A 36 6.77 9.07 4.88
CA ALA A 36 8.18 9.47 5.04
C ALA A 36 8.98 9.12 3.78
N GLU A 37 9.91 9.98 3.39
CA GLU A 37 10.94 9.61 2.41
C GLU A 37 12.18 9.05 3.11
N VAL A 38 12.64 7.89 2.65
CA VAL A 38 13.83 7.20 3.15
C VAL A 38 14.63 6.72 1.95
N ASP A 39 15.86 7.22 1.80
CA ASP A 39 16.80 6.80 0.73
C ASP A 39 16.22 6.83 -0.71
N GLY A 40 15.29 7.77 -0.97
CA GLY A 40 14.63 7.92 -2.27
C GLY A 40 13.42 6.99 -2.48
N ASP A 41 12.97 6.29 -1.45
CA ASP A 41 11.72 5.54 -1.42
C ASP A 41 10.68 6.24 -0.53
N THR A 42 9.41 6.13 -0.91
CA THR A 42 8.28 6.60 -0.10
C THR A 42 7.79 5.47 0.78
N ILE A 43 7.81 5.70 2.09
CA ILE A 43 7.37 4.75 3.11
C ILE A 43 6.06 5.22 3.72
N PHE A 44 5.04 4.37 3.66
CA PHE A 44 3.77 4.54 4.37
C PHE A 44 3.86 3.94 5.77
N GLU A 45 3.51 4.73 6.78
CA GLU A 45 3.28 4.26 8.14
C GLU A 45 1.78 3.96 8.30
N ILE A 46 1.45 2.70 8.56
CA ILE A 46 0.09 2.17 8.46
C ILE A 46 -0.38 1.59 9.79
N GLY A 47 -1.52 2.03 10.28
CA GLY A 47 -2.23 1.46 11.42
C GLY A 47 -3.02 0.21 11.01
N VAL A 48 -2.47 -0.99 11.25
CA VAL A 48 -3.16 -2.24 10.89
C VAL A 48 -4.12 -2.66 11.99
N THR A 49 -5.38 -2.90 11.62
CA THR A 49 -6.38 -3.40 12.56
C THR A 49 -6.17 -4.90 12.87
N PRO A 50 -6.44 -5.37 14.10
CA PRO A 50 -6.24 -6.79 14.47
C PRO A 50 -7.00 -7.81 13.62
N ASN A 51 -8.10 -7.38 12.98
CA ASN A 51 -9.03 -8.25 12.26
C ASN A 51 -8.67 -8.42 10.76
N ARG A 52 -7.63 -7.73 10.25
CA ARG A 52 -7.18 -7.79 8.85
C ARG A 52 -5.71 -8.21 8.76
N PRO A 53 -5.39 -9.48 9.06
CA PRO A 53 -4.01 -9.97 9.03
C PRO A 53 -3.42 -10.00 7.61
N ASP A 54 -4.26 -9.99 6.57
CA ASP A 54 -3.84 -9.88 5.18
C ASP A 54 -3.08 -8.56 4.92
N TRP A 55 -3.43 -7.48 5.60
CA TRP A 55 -2.74 -6.19 5.50
C TRP A 55 -1.36 -6.15 6.16
N LEU A 56 -0.90 -7.22 6.83
CA LEU A 56 0.43 -7.28 7.44
C LEU A 56 1.58 -7.57 6.46
N SER A 57 1.32 -7.50 5.15
CA SER A 57 2.31 -7.76 4.10
C SER A 57 2.13 -6.82 2.91
N HIS A 58 3.22 -6.54 2.18
CA HIS A 58 3.15 -5.79 0.92
C HIS A 58 2.20 -6.43 -0.08
N LEU A 59 2.17 -7.76 -0.19
CA LEU A 59 1.27 -8.47 -1.09
C LEU A 59 -0.20 -8.24 -0.74
N GLY A 60 -0.57 -8.24 0.54
CA GLY A 60 -1.94 -8.02 0.93
C GLY A 60 -2.39 -6.57 0.74
N VAL A 61 -1.53 -5.60 1.03
CA VAL A 61 -1.81 -4.19 0.72
C VAL A 61 -1.87 -3.95 -0.79
N SER A 62 -1.01 -4.60 -1.56
CA SER A 62 -1.05 -4.60 -3.02
C SER A 62 -2.37 -5.15 -3.55
N ARG A 63 -2.91 -6.23 -2.96
CA ARG A 63 -4.24 -6.77 -3.33
C ARG A 63 -5.37 -5.80 -3.06
N GLU A 64 -5.29 -5.05 -1.96
CA GLU A 64 -6.26 -4.00 -1.66
C GLU A 64 -6.22 -2.89 -2.71
N LEU A 65 -5.01 -2.38 -3.02
CA LEU A 65 -4.82 -1.35 -4.06
C LEU A 65 -5.26 -1.83 -5.45
N ALA A 66 -4.95 -3.07 -5.81
CA ALA A 66 -5.40 -3.68 -7.05
C ALA A 66 -6.92 -3.75 -7.13
N ALA A 67 -7.60 -4.10 -6.03
CA ALA A 67 -9.05 -4.11 -5.98
C ALA A 67 -9.65 -2.70 -6.09
N LEU A 68 -9.05 -1.70 -5.44
CA LEU A 68 -9.49 -0.30 -5.48
C LEU A 68 -9.40 0.30 -6.89
N TYR A 69 -8.29 0.04 -7.60
CA TYR A 69 -8.04 0.61 -8.92
C TYR A 69 -8.44 -0.31 -10.09
N GLY A 70 -8.99 -1.50 -9.81
CA GLY A 70 -9.38 -2.46 -10.84
C GLY A 70 -8.20 -3.02 -11.65
N ARG A 71 -7.05 -3.22 -10.98
CA ARG A 71 -5.79 -3.69 -11.58
C ARG A 71 -5.50 -5.14 -11.18
N GLU A 72 -4.60 -5.78 -11.91
CA GLU A 72 -4.12 -7.12 -11.57
C GLU A 72 -2.91 -7.07 -10.65
N VAL A 73 -2.84 -8.00 -9.70
CA VAL A 73 -1.65 -8.20 -8.86
C VAL A 73 -0.69 -9.14 -9.58
N ARG A 74 0.52 -8.65 -9.79
CA ARG A 74 1.70 -9.40 -10.21
C ARG A 74 2.34 -10.01 -8.97
N VAL A 75 2.68 -11.30 -9.03
CA VAL A 75 3.47 -11.94 -7.97
C VAL A 75 4.88 -12.09 -8.53
N PRO A 76 5.88 -11.36 -8.00
CA PRO A 76 7.27 -11.54 -8.44
C PRO A 76 7.75 -12.96 -8.14
N GLU A 77 8.52 -13.54 -9.07
CA GLU A 77 9.12 -14.89 -8.97
C GLU A 77 10.27 -14.95 -7.96
#